data_AF-A0A2J8A8P1-F1
#
_entry.id   AF-A0A2J8A8P1-F1
#
_cell.length_a   1.000
_cell.length_b   1.000
_cell.length_c   1.000
_cell.angle_alpha   90.00
_cell.angle_beta   90.00
_cell.angle_gamma   90.00
#
_symmetry.space_group_name_H-M   'P 1'
#
loop_
_entity.id
_entity.type
_entity.pdbx_description
1 polymer ?
#
loop_
_entity_poly.entity_id
_entity_poly.type
_entity_poly.pdbx_seq_one_letter_code
_entity_poly.pdbx_strand_id
1 'polypeptide(L)'
;ADETIYKTGLGAGPALMAPGFRVTPVRLRQVVQLANALETSRFADFWTAANTCRDLLATIPGFYESVRGYIAHTLVHTYGRITKRTLADCLKLEGATLEQYLSDKCRTSGWSIVSTPSGEVVGMPKNECNSQSVVKRTQELIRFDQVAPMLKAVTVGF
;
A
#
# COMPACT_ATOMS: atom_id res chain seq x y z
N ALA A 1 -17.18 25.49 56.05
CA ALA A 1 -16.25 26.41 55.38
C ALA A 1 -15.29 25.55 54.59
N ASP A 2 -15.22 25.59 53.27
CA ASP A 2 -15.89 26.45 52.28
C ASP A 2 -15.77 25.69 50.94
N GLU A 3 -16.90 25.57 50.25
CA GLU A 3 -17.07 24.85 48.99
C GLU A 3 -17.54 25.88 47.97
N THR A 4 -16.64 26.43 47.17
CA THR A 4 -16.92 27.20 45.95
C THR A 4 -15.56 27.38 45.29
N ILE A 5 -15.25 26.81 44.13
CA ILE A 5 -15.56 27.24 42.75
C ILE A 5 -15.28 25.95 41.95
N TYR A 6 -16.15 25.35 41.13
CA TYR A 6 -16.64 25.80 39.83
C TYR A 6 -17.93 25.03 39.48
N LYS A 7 -19.07 25.72 39.53
CA LYS A 7 -20.24 25.38 38.72
C LYS A 7 -20.77 26.65 38.09
N THR A 8 -20.68 26.77 36.77
CA THR A 8 -21.74 27.37 35.94
C THR A 8 -21.57 26.89 34.50
N GLY A 9 -22.39 25.92 34.08
CA GLY A 9 -23.22 26.02 32.87
C GLY A 9 -22.54 25.37 31.65
N LEU A 10 -23.12 24.45 30.89
CA LEU A 10 -24.51 24.24 30.47
C LEU A 10 -24.67 22.77 30.05
N GLY A 11 -25.88 22.23 30.21
CA GLY A 11 -26.39 21.17 29.33
C GLY A 11 -26.31 19.74 29.86
N ALA A 12 -27.21 19.41 30.77
CA ALA A 12 -27.59 18.03 31.04
C ALA A 12 -28.26 17.42 29.79
N GLY A 13 -27.72 16.30 29.34
CA GLY A 13 -28.45 15.26 28.62
C GLY A 13 -27.85 13.93 29.06
N PRO A 14 -28.63 12.97 29.61
CA PRO A 14 -28.11 11.66 29.89
C PRO A 14 -27.85 11.01 28.54
N ALA A 15 -26.60 10.99 28.08
CA ALA A 15 -26.21 10.18 26.95
C ALA A 15 -26.48 8.73 27.34
N LEU A 16 -27.58 8.21 26.82
CA LEU A 16 -28.01 6.82 26.90
C LEU A 16 -26.94 5.97 26.19
N MET A 17 -25.81 5.77 26.86
CA MET A 17 -24.67 5.03 26.34
C MET A 17 -24.98 3.55 26.49
N ALA A 18 -25.17 2.89 25.35
CA ALA A 18 -25.30 1.44 25.27
C ALA A 18 -24.14 0.75 26.00
N PRO A 19 -24.40 -0.33 26.75
CA PRO A 19 -23.36 -1.04 27.47
C PRO A 19 -22.50 -1.80 26.46
N GLY A 20 -21.24 -1.41 26.28
CA GLY A 20 -20.29 -2.26 25.53
C GLY A 20 -19.05 -1.59 24.96
N PHE A 21 -19.06 -0.27 24.72
CA PHE A 21 -17.92 0.37 24.04
C PHE A 21 -17.45 1.64 24.75
N ARG A 22 -16.67 1.47 25.82
CA ARG A 22 -15.88 2.58 26.38
C ARG A 22 -14.57 2.69 25.59
N VAL A 23 -14.48 3.68 24.70
CA VAL A 23 -13.20 4.08 24.11
C VAL A 23 -12.38 4.75 25.20
N THR A 24 -11.41 4.04 25.77
CA THR A 24 -10.46 4.66 26.70
C THR A 24 -9.38 5.39 25.92
N PRO A 25 -8.81 6.49 26.43
CA PRO A 25 -7.79 7.28 25.73
C PRO A 25 -6.55 6.47 25.35
N VAL A 26 -6.23 5.42 26.12
CA VAL A 26 -5.16 4.46 25.80
C VAL A 26 -5.47 3.67 24.53
N ARG A 27 -6.72 3.26 24.32
CA ARG A 27 -7.16 2.52 23.12
C ARG A 27 -7.15 3.41 21.87
N LEU A 28 -7.47 4.70 22.02
CA LEU A 28 -7.38 5.65 20.91
C LEU A 28 -5.94 5.80 20.41
N ARG A 29 -4.97 5.91 21.32
CA ARG A 29 -3.54 6.01 20.95
C ARG A 29 -3.08 4.80 20.13
N GLN A 30 -3.50 3.59 20.50
CA GLN A 30 -3.13 2.36 19.79
C GLN A 30 -3.67 2.36 18.35
N VAL A 31 -4.92 2.77 18.16
CA VAL A 31 -5.52 2.88 16.81
C VAL A 31 -4.77 3.90 15.95
N VAL A 32 -4.42 5.06 16.51
CA VAL A 32 -3.63 6.08 15.81
C VAL A 32 -2.24 5.54 15.43
N GLN A 33 -1.57 4.80 16.32
CA GLN A 33 -0.28 4.19 16.02
C GLN A 33 -0.36 3.17 14.87
N LEU A 34 -1.41 2.34 14.87
CA LEU A 34 -1.65 1.38 13.79
C LEU A 34 -1.89 2.11 12.45
N ALA A 35 -2.72 3.14 12.44
CA ALA A 35 -3.00 3.94 11.24
C ALA A 35 -1.71 4.57 10.68
N ASN A 36 -0.92 5.24 11.53
CA ASN A 36 0.34 5.86 11.13
C ASN A 36 1.33 4.83 10.54
N ALA A 37 1.38 3.61 11.07
CA ALA A 37 2.25 2.56 10.55
C ALA A 37 1.81 2.11 9.14
N LEU A 38 0.51 2.02 8.88
CA LEU A 38 -0.02 1.69 7.55
C LEU A 38 0.20 2.82 6.54
N GLU A 39 -0.01 4.07 6.95
CA GLU A 39 0.18 5.25 6.09
C GLU A 39 1.66 5.42 5.69
N THR A 40 2.59 5.13 6.61
CA THR A 40 4.03 5.19 6.34
C THR A 40 4.60 3.90 5.75
N SER A 41 3.74 2.95 5.35
CA SER A 41 4.13 1.64 4.79
C SER A 41 5.10 0.83 5.67
N ARG A 42 5.10 1.07 6.98
CA ARG A 42 5.90 0.33 7.97
C ARG A 42 5.14 -0.90 8.44
N PHE A 43 4.97 -1.86 7.53
CA PHE A 43 4.13 -3.03 7.76
C PHE A 43 4.63 -3.93 8.90
N ALA A 44 5.95 -4.06 9.08
CA ALA A 44 6.51 -4.79 10.21
C ALA A 44 6.12 -4.18 11.56
N ASP A 45 6.27 -2.85 11.69
CA ASP A 45 5.87 -2.10 12.88
C ASP A 45 4.36 -2.24 13.15
N PHE A 46 3.55 -2.19 12.08
CA PHE A 46 2.11 -2.42 12.16
C PHE A 46 1.79 -3.80 12.75
N TRP A 47 2.39 -4.87 12.23
CA TRP A 47 2.10 -6.23 12.72
C TRP A 47 2.53 -6.43 14.17
N THR A 48 3.65 -5.84 14.58
CA THR A 48 4.09 -5.82 15.98
C THR A 48 3.09 -5.10 16.87
N ALA A 49 2.68 -3.88 16.48
CA ALA A 49 1.70 -3.10 17.24
C ALA A 49 0.33 -3.80 17.29
N ALA A 50 -0.11 -4.42 16.20
CA ALA A 50 -1.38 -5.13 16.11
C ALA A 50 -1.43 -6.33 17.07
N ASN A 51 -0.30 -7.01 17.27
CA ASN A 51 -0.21 -8.11 18.22
C ASN A 51 -0.43 -7.63 19.68
N THR A 52 -0.02 -6.41 20.03
CA THR A 52 -0.22 -5.85 21.39
C THR A 52 -1.67 -5.51 21.72
N CYS A 53 -2.53 -5.37 20.72
CA CYS A 53 -3.94 -5.02 20.88
C CYS A 53 -4.87 -6.03 20.18
N ARG A 54 -4.43 -7.29 20.06
CA ARG A 54 -5.15 -8.37 19.37
C ARG A 54 -6.60 -8.51 19.85
N ASP A 55 -6.85 -8.37 21.15
CA ASP A 55 -8.19 -8.53 21.72
C ASP A 55 -9.16 -7.47 21.22
N LEU A 56 -8.68 -6.24 20.97
CA LEU A 56 -9.48 -5.19 20.35
C LEU A 56 -9.75 -5.53 18.88
N LEU A 57 -8.72 -5.92 18.14
CA LEU A 57 -8.82 -6.18 16.69
C LEU A 57 -9.64 -7.42 16.37
N ALA A 58 -9.61 -8.44 17.23
CA ALA A 58 -10.37 -9.68 17.07
C ALA A 58 -11.90 -9.45 17.14
N THR A 59 -12.35 -8.34 17.73
CA THR A 59 -13.78 -7.98 17.74
C THR A 59 -14.29 -7.48 16.39
N ILE A 60 -13.39 -7.17 15.45
CA ILE A 60 -13.72 -6.62 14.13
C ILE A 60 -13.60 -7.73 13.08
N PRO A 61 -14.71 -8.27 12.56
CA PRO A 61 -14.68 -9.31 11.54
C PRO A 61 -13.95 -8.83 10.29
N GLY A 62 -13.06 -9.67 9.73
CA GLY A 62 -12.36 -9.36 8.48
C GLY A 62 -11.27 -8.28 8.58
N PHE A 63 -10.93 -7.79 9.78
CA PHE A 63 -9.95 -6.72 9.95
C PHE A 63 -8.59 -7.05 9.32
N TYR A 64 -8.01 -8.21 9.66
CA TYR A 64 -6.71 -8.62 9.15
C TYR A 64 -6.68 -8.84 7.64
N GLU A 65 -7.79 -9.33 7.07
CA GLU A 65 -7.93 -9.51 5.63
C GLU A 65 -8.00 -8.16 4.93
N SER A 66 -8.76 -7.21 5.47
CA SER A 66 -8.87 -5.84 4.96
C SER A 66 -7.53 -5.14 4.96
N VAL A 67 -6.76 -5.28 6.05
CA VAL A 67 -5.41 -4.73 6.14
C VAL A 67 -4.48 -5.36 5.12
N ARG A 68 -4.48 -6.69 4.97
CA ARG A 68 -3.68 -7.36 3.92
C ARG A 68 -4.07 -6.91 2.52
N GLY A 69 -5.36 -6.66 2.28
CA GLY A 69 -5.87 -6.05 1.05
C GLY A 69 -5.26 -4.67 0.79
N TYR A 70 -5.25 -3.81 1.81
CA TYR A 70 -4.61 -2.49 1.75
C TYR A 70 -3.09 -2.58 1.49
N ILE A 71 -2.39 -3.47 2.19
CA ILE A 71 -0.95 -3.69 2.00
C ILE A 71 -0.67 -4.13 0.55
N ALA A 72 -1.40 -5.15 0.06
CA ALA A 72 -1.26 -5.62 -1.30
C ALA A 72 -1.55 -4.53 -2.34
N HIS A 73 -2.58 -3.72 -2.10
CA HIS A 73 -2.90 -2.58 -2.94
C HIS A 73 -1.73 -1.59 -2.99
N THR A 74 -1.19 -1.21 -1.83
CA THR A 74 -0.03 -0.30 -1.73
C THR A 74 1.19 -0.85 -2.46
N LEU A 75 1.46 -2.16 -2.35
CA LEU A 75 2.57 -2.81 -3.03
C LEU A 75 2.39 -2.82 -4.56
N VAL A 76 1.19 -3.06 -5.07
CA VAL A 76 0.89 -3.02 -6.52
C VAL A 76 1.15 -1.62 -7.11
N HIS A 77 0.96 -0.56 -6.32
CA HIS A 77 1.21 0.81 -6.76
C HIS A 77 2.68 1.21 -6.73
N THR A 78 3.50 0.52 -5.93
CA THR A 78 4.88 0.94 -5.64
C THR A 78 5.94 -0.01 -6.20
N TYR A 79 5.60 -1.26 -6.52
CA TYR A 79 6.55 -2.29 -6.96
C TYR A 79 6.16 -2.97 -8.26
N GLY A 80 7.08 -3.02 -9.23
CA GLY A 80 6.88 -3.77 -10.48
C GLY A 80 7.11 -5.25 -10.27
N ARG A 81 8.11 -5.56 -9.45
CA ARG A 81 8.49 -6.91 -9.03
C ARG A 81 8.93 -6.85 -7.57
N ILE A 82 8.53 -7.85 -6.79
CA ILE A 82 8.91 -8.01 -5.38
C ILE A 82 9.31 -9.46 -5.14
N THR A 83 10.30 -9.71 -4.28
CA THR A 83 10.63 -11.10 -3.92
C THR A 83 9.46 -11.72 -3.14
N LYS A 84 9.21 -13.02 -3.35
CA LYS A 84 8.16 -13.74 -2.62
C LYS A 84 8.37 -13.66 -1.10
N ARG A 85 9.63 -13.70 -0.66
CA ARG A 85 10.00 -13.54 0.76
C ARG A 85 9.59 -12.18 1.31
N THR A 86 9.96 -11.08 0.65
CA THR A 86 9.59 -9.73 1.12
C THR A 86 8.08 -9.55 1.15
N LEU A 87 7.37 -10.07 0.14
CA LEU A 87 5.91 -10.03 0.11
C LEU A 87 5.28 -10.81 1.28
N ALA A 88 5.81 -12.00 1.59
CA ALA A 88 5.39 -12.81 2.73
C ALA A 88 5.55 -12.05 4.05
N ASP A 89 6.69 -11.37 4.21
CA ASP A 89 7.00 -10.55 5.39
C ASP A 89 6.03 -9.37 5.50
N CYS A 90 5.72 -8.67 4.40
CA CYS A 90 4.78 -7.54 4.40
C CYS A 90 3.35 -7.98 4.74
N LEU A 91 2.87 -9.11 4.24
CA LEU A 91 1.50 -9.60 4.47
C LEU A 91 1.36 -10.40 5.78
N LYS A 92 2.50 -10.73 6.40
CA LYS A 92 2.61 -11.68 7.51
C LYS A 92 1.85 -12.98 7.22
N LEU A 93 2.17 -13.58 6.07
CA LEU A 93 1.64 -14.87 5.59
C LEU A 93 2.80 -15.82 5.28
N GLU A 94 2.64 -17.10 5.62
CA GLU A 94 3.69 -18.10 5.48
C GLU A 94 3.10 -19.44 4.99
N GLY A 95 3.93 -20.26 4.34
CA GLY A 95 3.58 -21.60 3.87
C GLY A 95 2.34 -21.64 2.98
N ALA A 96 1.44 -22.60 3.23
CA ALA A 96 0.25 -22.84 2.42
C ALA A 96 -0.69 -21.62 2.30
N THR A 97 -0.77 -20.78 3.33
CA THR A 97 -1.63 -19.58 3.32
C THR A 97 -1.14 -18.53 2.34
N LEU A 98 0.19 -18.40 2.19
CA LEU A 98 0.80 -17.52 1.21
C LEU A 98 0.56 -18.05 -0.22
N GLU A 99 0.74 -19.35 -0.44
CA GLU A 99 0.51 -19.96 -1.76
C GLU A 99 -0.95 -19.80 -2.21
N GLN A 100 -1.90 -20.01 -1.30
CA GLN A 100 -3.32 -19.82 -1.58
C GLN A 100 -3.63 -18.37 -1.94
N TYR A 101 -3.07 -17.41 -1.19
CA TYR A 101 -3.23 -15.98 -1.46
C TYR A 101 -2.67 -15.59 -2.82
N LEU A 102 -1.45 -16.06 -3.14
CA LEU A 102 -0.81 -15.81 -4.44
C LEU A 102 -1.61 -16.43 -5.60
N SER A 103 -2.05 -17.68 -5.45
CA SER A 103 -2.89 -18.36 -6.43
C SER A 103 -4.16 -17.57 -6.75
N ASP A 104 -4.83 -17.07 -5.70
CA ASP A 104 -6.01 -16.23 -5.88
C ASP A 104 -5.68 -14.91 -6.59
N LYS A 105 -4.59 -14.22 -6.20
CA LYS A 105 -4.17 -12.97 -6.84
C LYS A 105 -3.73 -13.14 -8.29
N CYS A 106 -3.10 -14.26 -8.64
CA CYS A 106 -2.79 -14.59 -10.03
C CYS A 106 -4.07 -14.74 -10.86
N ARG A 107 -5.10 -15.40 -10.31
CA ARG A 107 -6.38 -15.64 -11.00
C ARG A 107 -7.24 -14.38 -11.12
N THR A 108 -7.31 -13.56 -10.08
CA THR A 108 -8.27 -12.45 -9.98
C THR A 108 -7.67 -11.11 -10.35
N SER A 109 -6.39 -10.90 -10.04
CA SER A 109 -5.77 -9.58 -10.00
C SER A 109 -4.61 -9.45 -11.00
N GLY A 110 -4.33 -10.48 -11.81
CA GLY A 110 -3.29 -10.43 -12.84
C GLY A 110 -1.86 -10.47 -12.33
N TRP A 111 -1.65 -11.00 -11.11
CA TRP A 111 -0.30 -11.20 -10.57
C TRP A 111 0.41 -12.34 -11.31
N SER A 112 1.74 -12.33 -11.33
CA SER A 112 2.55 -13.37 -11.96
C SER A 112 3.66 -13.83 -11.04
N ILE A 113 4.01 -15.11 -11.08
CA ILE A 113 5.14 -15.66 -10.33
C ILE A 113 6.21 -16.06 -11.33
N VAL A 114 7.43 -15.58 -11.11
CA VAL A 114 8.59 -15.86 -11.95
C VAL A 114 9.67 -16.47 -11.06
N SER A 115 10.00 -17.73 -11.30
CA SER A 115 11.12 -18.40 -10.65
C SER A 115 12.42 -17.90 -11.28
N THR A 116 13.28 -17.30 -10.48
CA THR A 116 14.62 -16.85 -10.89
C THR A 116 15.69 -17.69 -10.19
N PRO A 117 16.94 -17.73 -10.70
CA PRO A 117 18.03 -18.47 -10.05
C PRO A 117 18.31 -18.02 -8.61
N SER A 118 17.95 -16.78 -8.26
CA SER A 118 18.10 -16.21 -6.92
C SER A 118 16.85 -16.34 -6.04
N GLY A 119 15.78 -16.98 -6.53
CA GLY A 119 14.53 -17.21 -5.79
C GLY A 119 13.28 -16.85 -6.57
N GLU A 120 12.12 -16.97 -5.93
CA GLU A 120 10.83 -16.64 -6.54
C GLU A 120 10.51 -15.14 -6.43
N VAL A 121 10.11 -14.56 -7.55
CA VAL A 121 9.74 -13.15 -7.67
C VAL A 121 8.29 -13.05 -8.11
N VAL A 122 7.53 -12.19 -7.45
CA VAL A 122 6.14 -11.88 -7.79
C VAL A 122 6.12 -10.60 -8.63
N GLY A 123 5.63 -10.70 -9.86
CA GLY A 123 5.36 -9.58 -10.74
C GLY A 123 3.97 -9.02 -10.49
N MET A 124 3.91 -7.72 -10.20
CA MET A 124 2.65 -7.01 -9.99
C MET A 124 2.04 -6.58 -11.33
N PRO A 125 0.72 -6.40 -11.40
CA PRO A 125 0.06 -5.85 -12.58
C PRO A 125 0.62 -4.49 -12.92
N LYS A 126 0.84 -4.23 -14.21
CA LYS A 126 1.27 -2.91 -14.66
C LYS A 126 0.12 -1.92 -14.48
N ASN A 127 0.40 -0.81 -13.82
CA ASN A 127 -0.49 0.35 -13.68
C ASN A 127 0.33 1.63 -13.88
N GLU A 128 -0.30 2.79 -14.02
CA GLU A 128 0.38 4.06 -14.32
C GLU A 128 1.46 4.44 -13.30
N CYS A 129 1.29 4.05 -12.03
CA CYS A 129 2.23 4.33 -10.94
C CYS A 129 3.45 3.40 -10.92
N ASN A 130 3.32 2.21 -11.52
CA ASN A 130 4.27 1.10 -11.43
C ASN A 130 4.87 0.70 -12.80
N SER A 131 4.25 1.11 -13.89
CA SER A 131 4.89 1.12 -15.19
C SER A 131 5.86 2.27 -15.18
N GLN A 132 7.15 1.97 -15.02
CA GLN A 132 8.17 2.94 -15.40
C GLN A 132 7.94 3.24 -16.87
N SER A 133 7.32 4.39 -17.15
CA SER A 133 7.26 4.95 -18.48
C SER A 133 8.68 5.34 -18.83
N VAL A 134 9.48 4.36 -19.24
CA VAL A 134 10.58 4.62 -20.15
C VAL A 134 9.86 5.13 -21.38
N VAL A 135 9.68 6.45 -21.44
CA VAL A 135 9.41 7.13 -22.70
C VAL A 135 10.63 6.79 -23.53
N LYS A 136 10.56 5.67 -24.24
CA LYS A 136 11.44 5.40 -25.35
C LYS A 136 11.09 6.51 -26.32
N ARG A 137 11.78 7.65 -26.21
CA ARG A 137 11.83 8.63 -27.27
C ARG A 137 12.53 7.90 -28.41
N THR A 138 11.76 7.12 -29.15
CA THR A 138 12.02 6.88 -30.57
C THR A 138 11.67 8.20 -31.26
N GLN A 139 12.34 9.29 -30.89
CA GLN A 139 12.48 10.38 -31.81
C GLN A 139 13.43 9.79 -32.85
N GLU A 140 12.87 9.36 -33.98
CA GLU A 140 13.64 9.38 -35.22
C GLU A 140 13.89 10.87 -35.52
N LEU A 141 14.81 11.45 -34.76
CA LEU A 141 15.24 12.82 -34.91
C LEU A 141 16.20 12.80 -36.08
N ILE A 142 15.66 12.95 -37.30
CA ILE A 142 16.52 13.21 -38.45
C ILE A 142 17.19 14.55 -38.18
N ARG A 143 18.49 14.53 -37.89
CA ARG A 143 19.26 15.74 -37.61
C ARG A 143 19.49 16.48 -38.93
N PHE A 144 19.57 17.80 -38.87
CA PHE A 144 19.74 18.63 -40.07
C PHE A 144 20.94 18.20 -40.93
N ASP A 145 22.06 17.79 -40.30
CA ASP A 145 23.24 17.28 -41.02
C ASP A 145 22.96 16.03 -41.86
N GLN A 146 21.93 15.23 -41.50
CA GLN A 146 21.53 14.04 -42.24
C GLN A 146 20.74 14.37 -43.52
N VAL A 147 20.10 15.55 -43.58
CA VAL A 147 19.34 16.00 -44.77
C VAL A 147 20.09 17.07 -45.58
N ALA A 148 21.07 17.75 -44.99
CA ALA A 148 21.83 18.81 -45.64
C ALA A 148 22.50 18.41 -46.99
N PRO A 149 23.10 17.22 -47.14
CA PRO A 149 23.64 16.78 -48.43
C PRO A 149 22.57 16.58 -49.51
N MET A 150 21.37 16.13 -49.12
CA MET A 150 20.25 15.93 -50.04
C MET A 150 19.67 17.28 -50.51
N LEU A 151 19.61 18.27 -49.63
CA LEU A 151 19.21 19.64 -49.97
C LEU A 151 20.24 20.33 -50.87
N LYS A 152 21.54 20.07 -50.66
CA LYS A 152 22.62 20.61 -51.51
C LYS A 152 22.56 20.05 -52.93
N ALA A 153 22.23 18.76 -53.10
CA ALA A 153 22.11 18.14 -54.41
C ALA A 153 20.95 18.70 -55.26
N VAL A 154 19.85 19.15 -54.62
CA VAL A 154 18.70 19.77 -55.31
C VAL A 154 19.01 21.16 -55.86
N THR A 155 19.98 21.87 -55.26
CA THR A 155 20.32 23.26 -55.65
C THR A 155 21.21 23.33 -56.90
N VAL A 156 21.80 22.22 -57.34
CA VAL A 156 22.71 22.18 -58.52
C VAL A 156 21.97 21.79 -59.81
N GLY A 157 20.64 21.62 -59.75
CA GLY A 157 19.78 21.21 -60.87
C GLY A 157 18.93 22.32 -61.49
N PHE A 158 19.35 23.58 -61.42
CA PHE A 158 18.76 24.72 -62.14
C PHE A 158 19.85 25.55 -62.81
#